data_AF-A0A8H3B2T8-F1
#
_entry.id   AF-A0A8H3B2T8-F1
#
_cell.length_a   1.000
_cell.length_b   1.000
_cell.length_c   1.000
_cell.angle_alpha   90.00
_cell.angle_beta   90.00
_cell.angle_gamma   90.00
#
_symmetry.space_group_name_H-M   'P 1'
#
loop_
_entity.id
_entity.type
_entity.pdbx_description
1 polymer ?
#
loop_
_entity_poly.entity_id
_entity_poly.type
_entity_poly.pdbx_seq_one_letter_code
_entity_poly.pdbx_strand_id
1 'polypeptide(L)'
;MLQYQRRIYGLLVSGLGVQASWKRHQWKTHNELEVDSEIHMEQSGSPKKEQEPGPLKVLSMSCLEELRKLVAEGRPVGFIFDNINLVNKVAESVLGKIDDPMNGTCATAFEVYGANDEALNQSHAEAAFLSAPPLERGNILLFCVEKDLHRQLMIHTILRLVVTSGGEGLTGYLPLLEVSQLQTAQLIDLHQTRTYPLPTMETDESTIDGTIEVMVKIYAAAGIDTTSESFKKRIWLVAGDLKSLKNLGTAKEDRAGNDDPEYSFGNVTFIIGLFHTVMAAVTGFLILHFGRTTAGAYNPGSLHFHNRLLERKPIAINSPIPFTVAKNLIQVSLLARVLHCLTLVSGCTTIGEYVMYLTTLDTAQGIGQQMPNTTQDRERSWKQLVADATTVYDQYANSQTVEKLCSA
;
A
#
# COMPACT_ATOMS: atom_id res chain seq x y z
N MET A 1 2.39 -23.90 31.57
CA MET A 1 2.45 -22.62 30.82
C MET A 1 2.53 -22.84 29.30
N LEU A 2 3.48 -23.63 28.78
CA LEU A 2 3.62 -23.96 27.35
C LEU A 2 2.41 -24.66 26.69
N GLN A 3 1.74 -25.59 27.38
CA GLN A 3 0.52 -26.22 26.86
C GLN A 3 -0.67 -25.25 26.79
N TYR A 4 -0.72 -24.26 27.69
CA TYR A 4 -1.77 -23.24 27.73
C TYR A 4 -1.57 -22.22 26.59
N GLN A 5 -0.33 -21.80 26.34
CA GLN A 5 0.04 -20.97 25.19
C GLN A 5 -0.22 -21.68 23.86
N ARG A 6 0.10 -22.98 23.73
CA ARG A 6 -0.23 -23.77 22.53
C ARG A 6 -1.73 -23.89 22.28
N ARG A 7 -2.54 -23.96 23.35
CA ARG A 7 -4.00 -24.05 23.25
C ARG A 7 -4.62 -22.71 22.83
N ILE A 8 -4.11 -21.60 23.36
CA ILE A 8 -4.53 -20.25 22.96
C ILE A 8 -4.14 -19.97 21.50
N TYR A 9 -2.91 -20.31 21.11
CA TYR A 9 -2.43 -20.13 19.73
C TYR A 9 -3.19 -21.03 18.75
N GLY A 10 -3.48 -22.28 19.13
CA GLY A 10 -4.30 -23.18 18.33
C GLY A 10 -5.74 -22.71 18.14
N LEU A 11 -6.34 -22.05 19.14
CA LEU A 11 -7.66 -21.42 19.05
C LEU A 11 -7.65 -20.13 18.19
N LEU A 12 -6.54 -19.37 18.24
CA LEU A 12 -6.32 -18.20 17.38
C LEU A 12 -6.18 -18.59 15.90
N VAL A 13 -5.37 -19.62 15.62
CA VAL A 13 -5.12 -20.11 14.25
C VAL A 13 -6.34 -20.83 13.67
N SER A 14 -7.04 -21.64 14.46
CA SER A 14 -8.28 -22.29 14.01
C SER A 14 -9.43 -21.30 13.82
N GLY A 15 -9.47 -20.21 14.61
CA GLY A 15 -10.39 -19.09 14.43
C GLY A 15 -10.14 -18.27 13.16
N LEU A 16 -8.93 -18.35 12.60
CA LEU A 16 -8.55 -17.73 11.33
C LEU A 16 -8.82 -18.61 10.11
N GLY A 17 -9.38 -19.82 10.25
CA GLY A 17 -9.66 -20.71 9.11
C GLY A 17 -8.44 -21.41 8.51
N VAL A 18 -7.26 -21.26 9.11
CA VAL A 18 -6.01 -21.84 8.58
C VAL A 18 -5.80 -23.23 9.19
N GLN A 19 -5.94 -24.29 8.39
CA GLN A 19 -5.59 -25.66 8.81
C GLN A 19 -4.11 -25.95 8.50
N ALA A 20 -3.39 -26.54 9.47
CA ALA A 20 -2.09 -27.13 9.19
C ALA A 20 -2.28 -28.41 8.36
N SER A 21 -1.65 -28.50 7.19
CA SER A 21 -1.70 -29.71 6.37
C SER A 21 -0.94 -30.86 7.05
N TRP A 22 -1.61 -31.62 7.91
CA TRP A 22 -1.08 -32.86 8.46
C TRP A 22 -1.20 -33.99 7.44
N LYS A 23 -0.37 -34.01 6.39
CA LYS A 23 -0.17 -35.24 5.61
C LYS A 23 0.74 -36.19 6.42
N ARG A 24 0.15 -37.04 7.27
CA ARG A 24 0.85 -38.24 7.77
C ARG A 24 1.19 -39.12 6.56
N HIS A 25 2.43 -39.05 6.10
CA HIS A 25 3.01 -40.13 5.30
C HIS A 25 3.19 -41.34 6.22
N GLN A 26 2.23 -42.26 6.20
CA GLN A 26 2.46 -43.62 6.69
C GLN A 26 3.35 -44.32 5.67
N TRP A 27 4.62 -44.50 6.02
CA TRP A 27 5.49 -45.48 5.37
C TRP A 27 4.87 -46.88 5.56
N LYS A 28 4.34 -47.46 4.48
CA LYS A 28 4.12 -48.91 4.40
C LYS A 28 5.41 -49.54 3.88
N THR A 29 6.15 -50.19 4.76
CA THR A 29 7.17 -51.18 4.38
C THR A 29 6.45 -52.42 3.85
N HIS A 30 6.81 -52.84 2.63
CA HIS A 30 6.36 -54.06 1.99
C HIS A 30 7.02 -55.30 2.62
N ASN A 31 6.35 -56.45 2.45
CA ASN A 31 6.62 -57.83 2.90
C ASN A 31 5.88 -58.15 4.22
N GLU A 32 4.89 -59.04 4.30
CA GLU A 32 4.65 -60.33 3.64
C GLU A 32 3.14 -60.61 3.43
N LEU A 33 2.87 -61.63 2.64
CA LEU A 33 1.58 -62.23 2.30
C LEU A 33 0.77 -62.62 3.56
N GLU A 34 -0.54 -62.33 3.57
CA GLU A 34 -1.58 -63.35 3.74
C GLU A 34 -2.98 -62.74 3.54
N VAL A 35 -3.82 -63.56 2.90
CA VAL A 35 -5.25 -63.37 2.69
C VAL A 35 -5.93 -63.70 4.01
N ASP A 36 -6.77 -62.81 4.55
CA ASP A 36 -8.10 -63.21 4.99
C ASP A 36 -9.02 -62.02 5.31
N SER A 37 -10.24 -62.19 4.85
CA SER A 37 -11.40 -61.32 4.97
C SER A 37 -12.02 -61.43 6.36
N GLU A 38 -12.06 -60.34 7.14
CA GLU A 38 -12.97 -60.24 8.27
C GLU A 38 -13.68 -58.88 8.33
N ILE A 39 -15.00 -59.01 8.35
CA ILE A 39 -16.04 -58.00 8.54
C ILE A 39 -15.93 -57.45 9.95
N HIS A 40 -15.81 -56.13 10.14
CA HIS A 40 -16.14 -55.51 11.42
C HIS A 40 -16.91 -54.19 11.29
N MET A 41 -18.01 -54.19 12.04
CA MET A 41 -19.10 -53.23 12.13
C MET A 41 -18.64 -51.80 12.44
N GLU A 42 -19.25 -50.83 11.75
CA GLU A 42 -19.25 -49.43 12.15
C GLU A 42 -19.92 -49.27 13.53
N GLN A 43 -19.12 -48.90 14.53
CA GLN A 43 -19.64 -48.35 15.77
C GLN A 43 -19.83 -46.83 15.60
N SER A 44 -21.09 -46.41 15.73
CA SER A 44 -21.52 -45.01 15.74
C SER A 44 -20.78 -44.21 16.82
N GLY A 45 -19.94 -43.26 16.41
CA GLY A 45 -19.31 -42.30 17.31
C GLY A 45 -20.34 -41.37 17.94
N SER A 46 -20.29 -41.25 19.27
CA SER A 46 -21.07 -40.28 20.06
C SER A 46 -20.94 -38.85 19.53
N PRO A 47 -22.01 -38.02 19.56
CA PRO A 47 -21.99 -36.67 19.04
C PRO A 47 -20.96 -35.83 19.79
N LYS A 48 -19.95 -35.31 19.07
CA LYS A 48 -19.02 -34.32 19.61
C LYS A 48 -19.83 -33.08 19.99
N LYS A 49 -19.84 -32.71 21.27
CA LYS A 49 -20.35 -31.41 21.73
C LYS A 49 -19.67 -30.32 20.89
N GLU A 50 -20.46 -29.60 20.10
CA GLU A 50 -19.99 -28.40 19.41
C GLU A 50 -19.47 -27.43 20.47
N GLN A 51 -18.17 -27.16 20.43
CA GLN A 51 -17.57 -26.14 21.28
C GLN A 51 -18.11 -24.78 20.86
N GLU A 52 -18.52 -23.97 21.83
CA GLU A 52 -18.93 -22.59 21.59
C GLU A 52 -17.84 -21.85 20.80
N PRO A 53 -18.22 -21.07 19.78
CA PRO A 53 -17.25 -20.35 18.96
C PRO A 53 -16.46 -19.37 19.83
N GLY A 54 -15.13 -19.39 19.69
CA GLY A 54 -14.26 -18.45 20.41
C GLY A 54 -14.52 -16.98 20.01
N PRO A 55 -14.11 -16.00 20.83
CA PRO A 55 -14.41 -14.58 20.61
C PRO A 55 -14.02 -14.03 19.24
N LEU A 56 -12.90 -14.49 18.66
CA LEU A 56 -12.46 -14.09 17.32
C LEU A 56 -13.39 -14.61 16.22
N LYS A 57 -13.91 -15.83 16.39
CA LYS A 57 -14.87 -16.41 15.45
C LYS A 57 -16.20 -15.66 15.53
N VAL A 58 -16.65 -15.31 16.74
CA VAL A 58 -17.85 -14.47 16.94
C VAL A 58 -17.68 -13.09 16.30
N LEU A 59 -16.52 -12.45 16.49
CA LEU A 59 -16.22 -11.15 15.88
C LEU A 59 -16.20 -11.25 14.35
N SER A 60 -15.52 -12.26 13.79
CA SER A 60 -15.46 -12.49 12.34
C SER A 60 -16.85 -12.74 11.75
N MET A 61 -17.69 -13.54 12.40
CA MET A 61 -19.09 -13.75 11.97
C MET A 61 -19.90 -12.46 12.04
N SER A 62 -19.74 -11.66 13.10
CA SER A 62 -20.43 -10.37 13.25
C SER A 62 -20.04 -9.37 12.14
N CYS A 63 -18.76 -9.31 11.78
CA CYS A 63 -18.30 -8.50 10.65
C CYS A 63 -18.89 -8.97 9.31
N LEU A 64 -18.99 -10.28 9.11
CA LEU A 64 -19.56 -10.87 7.91
C LEU A 64 -21.08 -10.63 7.80
N GLU A 65 -21.80 -10.72 8.91
CA GLU A 65 -23.23 -10.41 8.98
C GLU A 65 -23.51 -8.95 8.62
N GLU A 66 -22.70 -8.02 9.15
CA GLU A 66 -22.84 -6.59 8.81
C GLU A 66 -22.52 -6.33 7.34
N LEU A 67 -21.49 -6.98 6.77
CA LEU A 67 -21.20 -6.90 5.34
C LEU A 67 -22.38 -7.38 4.49
N ARG A 68 -22.95 -8.54 4.82
CA ARG A 68 -24.11 -9.10 4.11
C ARG A 68 -25.30 -8.17 4.16
N LYS A 69 -25.54 -7.53 5.31
CA LYS A 69 -26.60 -6.53 5.46
C LYS A 69 -26.38 -5.34 4.53
N LEU A 70 -25.17 -4.78 4.49
CA LEU A 70 -24.84 -3.67 3.59
C LEU A 70 -25.04 -4.04 2.11
N VAL A 71 -24.58 -5.22 1.72
CA VAL A 71 -24.77 -5.76 0.36
C VAL A 71 -26.26 -5.91 0.04
N ALA A 72 -27.05 -6.46 0.96
CA ALA A 72 -28.49 -6.63 0.79
C ALA A 72 -29.25 -5.29 0.70
N GLU A 73 -28.76 -4.25 1.38
CA GLU A 73 -29.25 -2.87 1.27
C GLU A 73 -28.81 -2.18 -0.03
N GLY A 74 -28.02 -2.86 -0.88
CA GLY A 74 -27.54 -2.34 -2.16
C GLY A 74 -26.39 -1.35 -2.02
N ARG A 75 -25.76 -1.23 -0.84
CA ARG A 75 -24.65 -0.29 -0.60
C ARG A 75 -23.45 -0.61 -1.50
N PRO A 76 -22.80 0.39 -2.11
CA PRO A 76 -21.57 0.19 -2.85
C PRO A 76 -20.42 -0.34 -1.98
N VAL A 77 -19.89 -1.51 -2.34
CA VAL A 77 -18.72 -2.11 -1.69
C VAL A 77 -17.68 -2.52 -2.74
N GLY A 78 -16.41 -2.39 -2.38
CA GLY A 78 -15.29 -2.94 -3.13
C GLY A 78 -14.58 -4.02 -2.32
N PHE A 79 -13.71 -4.77 -2.97
CA PHE A 79 -12.94 -5.87 -2.37
C PHE A 79 -11.45 -5.64 -2.54
N ILE A 80 -10.69 -5.96 -1.50
CA ILE A 80 -9.24 -6.06 -1.55
C ILE A 80 -8.88 -7.46 -1.10
N PHE A 81 -8.03 -8.16 -1.84
CA PHE A 81 -7.49 -9.44 -1.38
C PHE A 81 -5.99 -9.52 -1.63
N ASP A 82 -5.31 -10.22 -0.72
CA ASP A 82 -3.86 -10.42 -0.74
C ASP A 82 -3.51 -11.71 0.02
N ASN A 83 -2.28 -12.17 -0.19
CA ASN A 83 -1.73 -13.35 0.45
C ASN A 83 -1.31 -13.06 1.89
N ILE A 84 -1.72 -13.94 2.79
CA ILE A 84 -1.20 -14.03 4.16
C ILE A 84 -0.24 -15.22 4.22
N ASN A 85 1.01 -14.93 4.58
CA ASN A 85 2.03 -15.94 4.87
C ASN A 85 2.38 -15.89 6.35
N LEU A 86 2.04 -16.94 7.10
CA LEU A 86 2.37 -17.09 8.52
C LEU A 86 3.48 -18.12 8.67
N VAL A 87 4.55 -17.76 9.38
CA VAL A 87 5.62 -18.69 9.73
C VAL A 87 5.41 -19.13 11.17
N ASN A 88 5.11 -20.41 11.38
CA ASN A 88 5.01 -20.96 12.72
C ASN A 88 6.41 -21.21 13.29
N LYS A 89 7.01 -20.17 13.88
CA LYS A 89 8.34 -20.27 14.49
C LYS A 89 8.28 -21.16 15.73
N VAL A 90 8.89 -22.34 15.67
CA VAL A 90 9.15 -23.14 16.87
C VAL A 90 10.35 -22.52 17.59
N ALA A 91 10.19 -22.20 18.88
CA ALA A 91 11.19 -21.49 19.68
C ALA A 91 12.56 -22.21 19.79
N GLU A 92 12.62 -23.49 19.46
CA GLU A 92 13.84 -24.29 19.39
C GLU A 92 13.97 -24.88 17.99
N SER A 93 14.96 -24.39 17.23
CA SER A 93 15.37 -25.00 15.97
C SER A 93 16.02 -26.36 16.27
N VAL A 94 15.23 -27.41 16.40
CA VAL A 94 15.75 -28.78 16.42
C VAL A 94 16.16 -29.12 14.99
N LEU A 95 17.43 -29.50 14.80
CA LEU A 95 17.98 -29.98 13.53
C LEU A 95 17.00 -30.94 12.85
N GLY A 96 16.49 -30.55 11.68
CA GLY A 96 15.59 -31.38 10.85
C GLY A 96 14.10 -31.03 10.89
N LYS A 97 13.66 -30.04 11.68
CA LYS A 97 12.28 -29.51 11.60
C LYS A 97 12.26 -28.21 10.80
N ILE A 98 11.66 -28.28 9.61
CA ILE A 98 11.44 -27.14 8.72
C ILE A 98 10.32 -26.30 9.35
N ASP A 99 10.51 -24.99 9.45
CA ASP A 99 9.42 -24.07 9.80
C ASP A 99 8.26 -24.33 8.82
N ASP A 100 7.07 -24.67 9.30
CA ASP A 100 5.92 -24.90 8.42
C ASP A 100 5.33 -23.54 8.00
N PRO A 101 5.50 -23.12 6.72
CA PRO A 101 4.80 -21.94 6.23
C PRO A 101 3.31 -22.28 6.09
N MET A 102 2.46 -21.44 6.68
CA MET A 102 1.02 -21.49 6.50
C MET A 102 0.63 -20.33 5.59
N ASN A 103 0.14 -20.67 4.40
CA ASN A 103 -0.28 -19.69 3.40
C ASN A 103 -1.80 -19.70 3.28
N GLY A 104 -2.40 -18.54 3.07
CA GLY A 104 -3.81 -18.40 2.77
C GLY A 104 -4.08 -17.08 2.11
N THR A 105 -5.22 -16.96 1.44
CA THR A 105 -5.68 -15.68 0.89
C THR A 105 -6.62 -15.04 1.89
N CYS A 106 -6.50 -13.73 2.10
CA CYS A 106 -7.45 -12.97 2.90
C CYS A 106 -8.07 -11.88 2.04
N ALA A 107 -9.38 -11.70 2.19
CA ALA A 107 -10.11 -10.64 1.54
C ALA A 107 -10.70 -9.68 2.59
N THR A 108 -10.82 -8.42 2.23
CA THR A 108 -11.48 -7.38 3.02
C THR A 108 -12.38 -6.59 2.09
N ALA A 109 -13.65 -6.49 2.44
CA ALA A 109 -14.55 -5.57 1.77
C ALA A 109 -14.42 -4.16 2.37
N PHE A 110 -14.65 -3.13 1.57
CA PHE A 110 -14.68 -1.75 2.04
C PHE A 110 -15.85 -1.00 1.40
N GLU A 111 -16.43 -0.05 2.14
CA GLU A 111 -17.47 0.82 1.58
C GLU A 111 -16.85 1.80 0.57
N VAL A 112 -17.47 1.92 -0.60
CA VAL A 112 -17.03 2.88 -1.63
C VAL A 112 -17.63 4.25 -1.32
N TYR A 113 -16.79 5.16 -0.85
CA TYR A 113 -17.22 6.49 -0.44
C TYR A 113 -17.74 7.34 -1.61
N GLY A 114 -18.89 7.97 -1.43
CA GLY A 114 -19.47 8.90 -2.40
C GLY A 114 -19.99 8.26 -3.70
N ALA A 115 -19.90 6.93 -3.85
CA ALA A 115 -20.41 6.25 -5.03
C ALA A 115 -21.94 6.11 -4.98
N ASN A 116 -22.57 6.27 -6.14
CA ASN A 116 -23.97 5.98 -6.37
C ASN A 116 -24.12 4.98 -7.53
N ASP A 117 -25.34 4.51 -7.80
CA ASP A 117 -25.59 3.52 -8.85
C ASP A 117 -25.26 4.02 -10.26
N GLU A 118 -25.34 5.33 -10.50
CA GLU A 118 -24.96 5.93 -11.78
C GLU A 118 -23.45 5.88 -12.00
N ALA A 119 -22.66 6.22 -10.97
CA ALA A 119 -21.20 6.20 -11.01
C ALA A 119 -20.62 4.78 -11.14
N LEU A 120 -21.37 3.76 -10.71
CA LEU A 120 -20.99 2.36 -10.80
C LEU A 120 -21.75 1.59 -11.89
N ASN A 121 -22.33 2.30 -12.86
CA ASN A 121 -23.07 1.66 -13.95
C ASN A 121 -22.12 1.05 -14.98
N GLN A 122 -22.13 -0.28 -15.09
CA GLN A 122 -21.27 -1.04 -16.00
C GLN A 122 -21.53 -0.72 -17.47
N SER A 123 -22.81 -0.61 -17.87
CA SER A 123 -23.16 -0.34 -19.27
C SER A 123 -22.73 1.08 -19.69
N HIS A 124 -22.80 2.06 -18.79
CA HIS A 124 -22.27 3.40 -19.05
C HIS A 124 -20.75 3.37 -19.20
N ALA A 125 -20.03 2.64 -18.34
CA ALA A 125 -18.58 2.52 -18.45
C ALA A 125 -18.14 1.81 -19.74
N GLU A 126 -18.83 0.76 -20.13
CA GLU A 126 -18.56 0.05 -21.40
C GLU A 126 -18.84 0.92 -22.62
N ALA A 127 -19.99 1.61 -22.65
CA ALA A 127 -20.31 2.55 -23.72
C ALA A 127 -19.27 3.68 -23.81
N ALA A 128 -18.85 4.22 -22.67
CA ALA A 128 -17.79 5.23 -22.61
C ALA A 128 -16.47 4.69 -23.16
N PHE A 129 -16.07 3.48 -22.76
CA PHE A 129 -14.84 2.82 -23.25
C PHE A 129 -14.86 2.61 -24.76
N LEU A 130 -15.97 2.08 -25.31
CA LEU A 130 -16.11 1.83 -26.75
C LEU A 130 -16.16 3.12 -27.57
N SER A 131 -16.65 4.21 -26.99
CA SER A 131 -16.71 5.54 -27.62
C SER A 131 -15.43 6.36 -27.46
N ALA A 132 -14.47 5.91 -26.62
CA ALA A 132 -13.28 6.68 -26.32
C ALA A 132 -12.39 6.83 -27.56
N PRO A 133 -11.86 8.04 -27.84
CA PRO A 133 -10.92 8.23 -28.95
C PRO A 133 -9.60 7.49 -28.67
N PRO A 134 -8.81 7.18 -29.72
CA PRO A 134 -7.48 6.62 -29.56
C PRO A 134 -6.61 7.48 -28.62
N LEU A 135 -5.78 6.83 -27.81
CA LEU A 135 -4.89 7.52 -26.88
C LEU A 135 -3.83 8.32 -27.64
N GLU A 136 -3.85 9.63 -27.49
CA GLU A 136 -2.86 10.53 -28.06
C GLU A 136 -1.80 10.92 -27.02
N ARG A 137 -0.61 11.32 -27.50
CA ARG A 137 0.46 11.82 -26.63
C ARG A 137 0.02 12.98 -25.74
N GLY A 138 -0.86 13.84 -26.26
CA GLY A 138 -1.43 14.97 -25.52
C GLY A 138 -2.31 14.56 -24.33
N ASN A 139 -2.83 13.33 -24.30
CA ASN A 139 -3.62 12.82 -23.17
C ASN A 139 -2.75 12.34 -22.01
N ILE A 140 -1.46 12.11 -22.24
CA ILE A 140 -0.51 11.58 -21.24
C ILE A 140 0.34 12.73 -20.66
N LEU A 141 0.66 13.72 -21.48
CA LEU A 141 1.48 14.85 -21.07
C LEU A 141 0.65 15.91 -20.35
N LEU A 142 1.20 16.44 -19.26
CA LEU A 142 0.58 17.55 -18.53
C LEU A 142 0.39 18.78 -19.45
N PHE A 143 -0.82 19.34 -19.44
CA PHE A 143 -1.15 20.63 -20.03
C PHE A 143 -0.46 21.77 -19.27
N CYS A 144 -0.44 22.99 -19.84
CA CYS A 144 0.21 24.15 -19.20
C CYS A 144 -0.27 24.38 -17.76
N VAL A 145 -1.59 24.35 -17.55
CA VAL A 145 -2.19 24.55 -16.21
C VAL A 145 -1.77 23.43 -15.24
N GLU A 146 -1.71 22.19 -15.70
CA GLU A 146 -1.30 21.05 -14.88
C GLU A 146 0.20 21.06 -14.58
N LYS A 147 1.03 21.55 -15.51
CA LYS A 147 2.46 21.78 -15.27
C LYS A 147 2.69 22.84 -14.21
N ASP A 148 1.93 23.93 -14.25
CA ASP A 148 2.01 24.99 -13.26
C ASP A 148 1.58 24.47 -11.88
N LEU A 149 0.46 23.73 -11.82
CA LEU A 149 0.02 23.07 -10.59
C LEU A 149 1.06 22.08 -10.06
N HIS A 150 1.61 21.22 -10.93
CA HIS A 150 2.65 20.27 -10.57
C HIS A 150 3.89 20.98 -10.01
N ARG A 151 4.35 22.07 -10.65
CA ARG A 151 5.46 22.88 -10.15
C ARG A 151 5.17 23.43 -8.75
N GLN A 152 3.98 24.00 -8.53
CA GLN A 152 3.60 24.51 -7.22
C GLN A 152 3.55 23.39 -6.16
N LEU A 153 3.05 22.20 -6.50
CA LEU A 153 3.06 21.03 -5.62
C LEU A 153 4.48 20.57 -5.27
N MET A 154 5.42 20.59 -6.23
CA MET A 154 6.82 20.24 -5.98
C MET A 154 7.51 21.25 -5.04
N ILE A 155 7.26 22.55 -5.23
CA ILE A 155 7.76 23.60 -4.33
C ILE A 155 7.16 23.45 -2.93
N HIS A 156 5.86 23.21 -2.84
CA HIS A 156 5.19 22.94 -1.56
C HIS A 156 5.76 21.68 -0.87
N THR A 157 6.14 20.66 -1.64
CA THR A 157 6.82 19.46 -1.09
C THR A 157 8.17 19.81 -0.46
N ILE A 158 8.96 20.68 -1.11
CA ILE A 158 10.22 21.18 -0.55
C ILE A 158 9.96 21.97 0.73
N LEU A 159 8.99 22.88 0.73
CA LEU A 159 8.59 23.66 1.91
C LEU A 159 8.20 22.74 3.07
N ARG A 160 7.39 21.72 2.80
CA ARG A 160 6.97 20.74 3.81
C ARG A 160 8.18 20.03 4.41
N LEU A 161 9.11 19.54 3.59
CA LEU A 161 10.35 18.91 4.08
C LEU A 161 11.19 19.85 4.97
N VAL A 162 11.35 21.11 4.54
CA VAL A 162 12.12 22.11 5.30
C VAL A 162 11.46 22.44 6.64
N VAL A 163 10.15 22.69 6.64
CA VAL A 163 9.40 23.06 7.85
C VAL A 163 9.29 21.90 8.83
N THR A 164 9.02 20.67 8.35
CA THR A 164 8.82 19.51 9.24
C THR A 164 10.14 18.91 9.74
N SER A 165 11.26 19.19 9.10
CA SER A 165 12.51 18.45 9.34
C SER A 165 13.78 19.29 9.34
N GLY A 166 13.68 20.61 9.14
CA GLY A 166 14.80 21.56 9.26
C GLY A 166 15.08 22.02 10.71
N GLY A 167 14.38 21.47 11.71
CA GLY A 167 14.61 21.74 13.12
C GLY A 167 13.56 22.65 13.77
N GLU A 168 13.64 22.79 15.09
CA GLU A 168 12.62 23.46 15.91
C GLU A 168 12.35 24.91 15.48
N GLY A 169 13.38 25.65 15.05
CA GLY A 169 13.24 27.03 14.60
C GLY A 169 12.31 27.25 13.39
N LEU A 170 12.04 26.20 12.61
CA LEU A 170 11.15 26.26 11.44
C LEU A 170 9.74 25.73 11.73
N THR A 171 9.52 25.09 12.87
CA THR A 171 8.21 24.49 13.20
C THR A 171 7.08 25.51 13.31
N GLY A 172 7.39 26.76 13.68
CA GLY A 172 6.38 27.82 13.76
C GLY A 172 5.82 28.26 12.40
N TYR A 173 6.37 27.80 11.27
CA TYR A 173 5.77 27.99 9.94
C TYR A 173 4.72 26.92 9.58
N LEU A 174 4.52 25.89 10.40
CA LEU A 174 3.53 24.84 10.14
C LEU A 174 2.13 25.39 9.83
N PRO A 175 1.57 26.37 10.57
CA PRO A 175 0.25 26.92 10.24
C PRO A 175 0.20 27.58 8.85
N LEU A 176 1.26 28.30 8.47
CA LEU A 176 1.37 28.94 7.14
C LEU A 176 1.52 27.91 6.03
N LEU A 177 2.29 26.85 6.30
CA LEU A 177 2.43 25.71 5.39
C LEU A 177 1.08 25.07 5.12
N GLU A 178 0.30 24.71 6.15
CA GLU A 178 -1.00 24.05 5.96
C GLU A 178 -2.00 24.95 5.21
N VAL A 179 -2.02 26.26 5.48
CA VAL A 179 -2.86 27.22 4.72
C VAL A 179 -2.41 27.34 3.26
N SER A 180 -1.12 27.17 2.97
CA SER A 180 -0.59 27.22 1.60
C SER A 180 -0.79 25.94 0.79
N GLN A 181 -1.35 24.88 1.39
CA GLN A 181 -1.55 23.61 0.69
C GLN A 181 -2.59 23.77 -0.43
N LEU A 182 -2.15 23.52 -1.66
CA LEU A 182 -2.98 23.58 -2.84
C LEU A 182 -4.13 22.58 -2.74
N GLN A 183 -5.33 23.06 -3.09
CA GLN A 183 -6.54 22.25 -3.15
C GLN A 183 -6.91 22.02 -4.61
N THR A 184 -7.45 20.85 -4.92
CA THR A 184 -8.05 20.57 -6.23
C THR A 184 -9.52 20.23 -6.04
N ALA A 185 -10.34 20.46 -7.08
CA ALA A 185 -11.76 20.14 -7.04
C ALA A 185 -12.03 18.63 -6.92
N GLN A 186 -11.01 17.79 -7.14
CA GLN A 186 -11.07 16.33 -7.09
C GLN A 186 -10.68 15.76 -5.73
N LEU A 187 -10.47 16.60 -4.70
CA LEU A 187 -10.20 16.10 -3.36
C LEU A 187 -11.42 15.36 -2.82
N ILE A 188 -11.19 14.14 -2.35
CA ILE A 188 -12.20 13.38 -1.64
C ILE A 188 -12.31 13.94 -0.21
N ASP A 189 -13.53 14.16 0.25
CA ASP A 189 -13.80 14.60 1.61
C ASP A 189 -13.14 13.67 2.64
N LEU A 190 -12.62 14.25 3.73
CA LEU A 190 -12.02 13.47 4.80
C LEU A 190 -13.09 12.57 5.45
N HIS A 191 -12.91 11.26 5.31
CA HIS A 191 -13.80 10.26 5.88
C HIS A 191 -12.99 9.06 6.37
N GLN A 192 -13.57 8.32 7.32
CA GLN A 192 -13.02 7.04 7.73
C GLN A 192 -13.56 5.95 6.81
N THR A 193 -12.66 5.23 6.14
CA THR A 193 -13.03 4.04 5.38
C THR A 193 -13.47 2.93 6.34
N ARG A 194 -14.67 2.41 6.13
CA ARG A 194 -15.18 1.23 6.84
C ARG A 194 -14.77 -0.03 6.11
N THR A 195 -14.25 -0.99 6.85
CA THR A 195 -13.73 -2.25 6.31
C THR A 195 -14.33 -3.45 7.03
N TYR A 196 -14.52 -4.53 6.27
CA TYR A 196 -15.18 -5.76 6.71
C TYR A 196 -14.30 -6.94 6.31
N PRO A 197 -13.51 -7.50 7.24
CA PRO A 197 -12.68 -8.67 6.95
C PRO A 197 -13.55 -9.88 6.58
N LEU A 198 -13.19 -10.56 5.51
CA LEU A 198 -13.79 -11.85 5.13
C LEU A 198 -13.00 -13.00 5.76
N PRO A 199 -13.61 -14.19 5.89
CA PRO A 199 -12.89 -15.39 6.28
C PRO A 199 -11.69 -15.66 5.36
N THR A 200 -10.61 -16.20 5.91
CA THR A 200 -9.48 -16.62 5.08
C THR A 200 -9.88 -17.79 4.19
N MET A 201 -9.20 -17.89 3.05
CA MET A 201 -9.47 -18.88 2.02
C MET A 201 -8.20 -19.70 1.79
N GLU A 202 -8.33 -21.02 1.88
CA GLU A 202 -7.30 -21.95 1.44
C GLU A 202 -7.40 -22.08 -0.09
N THR A 203 -6.87 -21.08 -0.80
CA THR A 203 -6.84 -21.01 -2.26
C THR A 203 -5.48 -20.52 -2.71
N ASP A 204 -4.97 -21.09 -3.80
CA ASP A 204 -3.72 -20.70 -4.41
C ASP A 204 -3.92 -19.55 -5.42
N GLU A 205 -3.99 -18.33 -4.90
CA GLU A 205 -4.06 -17.08 -5.67
C GLU A 205 -2.88 -16.88 -6.65
N SER A 206 -1.82 -17.68 -6.53
CA SER A 206 -0.66 -17.60 -7.41
C SER A 206 -0.98 -17.99 -8.86
N THR A 207 -2.14 -18.63 -9.10
CA THR A 207 -2.65 -19.09 -10.38
C THR A 207 -3.90 -18.33 -10.84
N ILE A 208 -4.20 -18.41 -12.14
CA ILE A 208 -5.42 -17.84 -12.74
C ILE A 208 -6.66 -18.49 -12.10
N ASP A 209 -6.74 -19.83 -12.10
CA ASP A 209 -7.87 -20.58 -11.52
C ASP A 209 -8.08 -20.31 -10.03
N GLY A 210 -6.99 -20.21 -9.26
CA GLY A 210 -7.11 -19.86 -7.85
C GLY A 210 -7.60 -18.43 -7.63
N THR A 211 -7.19 -17.47 -8.48
CA THR A 211 -7.72 -16.10 -8.39
C THR A 211 -9.22 -16.04 -8.69
N ILE A 212 -9.68 -16.83 -9.66
CA ILE A 212 -11.12 -17.00 -9.95
C ILE A 212 -11.85 -17.58 -8.73
N GLU A 213 -11.30 -18.63 -8.12
CA GLU A 213 -11.89 -19.28 -6.94
C GLU A 213 -11.98 -18.29 -5.76
N VAL A 214 -10.97 -17.45 -5.54
CA VAL A 214 -11.01 -16.38 -4.54
C VAL A 214 -12.20 -15.45 -4.78
N MET A 215 -12.40 -14.97 -6.01
CA MET A 215 -13.55 -14.09 -6.32
C MET A 215 -14.90 -14.75 -6.06
N VAL A 216 -15.05 -16.04 -6.43
CA VAL A 216 -16.28 -16.81 -6.15
C VAL A 216 -16.51 -16.93 -4.65
N LYS A 217 -15.47 -17.22 -3.86
CA LYS A 217 -15.55 -17.30 -2.40
C LYS A 217 -15.87 -15.95 -1.76
N ILE A 218 -15.34 -14.85 -2.29
CA ILE A 218 -15.66 -13.48 -1.84
C ILE A 218 -17.16 -13.20 -2.04
N TYR A 219 -17.69 -13.42 -3.24
CA TYR A 219 -19.11 -13.18 -3.53
C TYR A 219 -20.03 -14.05 -2.68
N ALA A 220 -19.71 -15.34 -2.54
CA ALA A 220 -20.47 -16.26 -1.70
C ALA A 220 -20.45 -15.86 -0.21
N ALA A 221 -19.28 -15.45 0.30
CA ALA A 221 -19.15 -14.99 1.69
C ALA A 221 -19.96 -13.71 1.92
N ALA A 222 -19.86 -12.73 1.01
CA ALA A 222 -20.56 -11.46 1.07
C ALA A 222 -22.08 -11.57 0.83
N GLY A 223 -22.58 -12.72 0.38
CA GLY A 223 -24.01 -12.93 0.09
C GLY A 223 -24.47 -12.25 -1.20
N ILE A 224 -23.56 -12.10 -2.16
CA ILE A 224 -23.85 -11.48 -3.46
C ILE A 224 -24.45 -12.53 -4.39
N ASP A 225 -25.64 -12.26 -4.89
CA ASP A 225 -26.25 -13.03 -5.97
C ASP A 225 -25.66 -12.59 -7.33
N THR A 226 -24.71 -13.36 -7.82
CA THR A 226 -24.03 -13.10 -9.10
C THR A 226 -24.93 -13.25 -10.31
N THR A 227 -26.08 -13.93 -10.18
CA THR A 227 -27.03 -14.12 -11.27
C THR A 227 -28.01 -12.94 -11.42
N SER A 228 -28.03 -12.04 -10.42
CA SER A 228 -28.94 -10.91 -10.39
C SER A 228 -28.60 -9.83 -11.45
N GLU A 229 -29.64 -9.21 -12.00
CA GLU A 229 -29.48 -8.06 -12.91
C GLU A 229 -28.71 -6.89 -12.26
N SER A 230 -28.88 -6.70 -10.94
CA SER A 230 -28.14 -5.71 -10.15
C SER A 230 -26.64 -5.99 -10.14
N PHE A 231 -26.24 -7.26 -10.05
CA PHE A 231 -24.83 -7.64 -10.11
C PHE A 231 -24.26 -7.36 -11.50
N LYS A 232 -24.96 -7.78 -12.56
CA LYS A 232 -24.52 -7.62 -13.96
C LYS A 232 -24.34 -6.14 -14.35
N LYS A 233 -25.20 -5.26 -13.86
CA LYS A 233 -25.20 -3.82 -14.19
C LYS A 233 -24.26 -2.97 -13.34
N ARG A 234 -23.65 -3.53 -12.28
CA ARG A 234 -22.82 -2.80 -11.32
C ARG A 234 -21.35 -3.12 -11.51
N ILE A 235 -20.52 -2.08 -11.47
CA ILE A 235 -19.06 -2.19 -11.39
C ILE A 235 -18.66 -2.67 -10.00
N TRP A 236 -17.87 -3.75 -9.96
CA TRP A 236 -17.24 -4.26 -8.75
C TRP A 236 -15.78 -3.85 -8.71
N LEU A 237 -15.45 -3.05 -7.72
CA LEU A 237 -14.08 -2.57 -7.50
C LEU A 237 -13.27 -3.64 -6.79
N VAL A 238 -12.14 -4.03 -7.39
CA VAL A 238 -11.29 -5.10 -6.88
C VAL A 238 -9.84 -4.62 -6.83
N ALA A 239 -9.21 -4.71 -5.67
CA ALA A 239 -7.80 -4.40 -5.48
C ALA A 239 -7.03 -5.63 -4.97
N GLY A 240 -5.73 -5.62 -5.17
CA GLY A 240 -4.81 -6.63 -4.66
C GLY A 240 -3.38 -6.30 -5.03
N ASP A 241 -2.47 -7.25 -4.83
CA ASP A 241 -1.12 -7.11 -5.35
C ASP A 241 -1.10 -7.18 -6.90
N LEU A 242 0.04 -6.83 -7.50
CA LEU A 242 0.16 -6.81 -8.97
C LEU A 242 -0.06 -8.19 -9.60
N LYS A 243 0.35 -9.26 -8.92
CA LYS A 243 0.24 -10.61 -9.44
C LYS A 243 -1.23 -11.06 -9.47
N SER A 244 -1.96 -10.81 -8.39
CA SER A 244 -3.39 -11.09 -8.26
C SER A 244 -4.21 -10.38 -9.33
N LEU A 245 -3.97 -9.08 -9.50
CA LEU A 245 -4.66 -8.29 -10.52
C LEU A 245 -4.29 -8.73 -11.95
N LYS A 246 -3.04 -9.14 -12.18
CA LYS A 246 -2.62 -9.70 -13.48
C LYS A 246 -3.32 -11.03 -13.77
N ASN A 247 -3.37 -11.93 -12.80
CA ASN A 247 -4.06 -13.21 -12.94
C ASN A 247 -5.56 -13.01 -13.21
N LEU A 248 -6.21 -12.07 -12.52
CA LEU A 248 -7.62 -11.74 -12.74
C LEU A 248 -7.85 -11.05 -14.10
N GLY A 249 -6.90 -10.22 -14.54
CA GLY A 249 -6.91 -9.63 -15.88
C GLY A 249 -6.83 -10.68 -16.98
N THR A 250 -5.91 -11.64 -16.87
CA THR A 250 -5.83 -12.77 -17.80
C THR A 250 -7.09 -13.63 -17.76
N ALA A 251 -7.66 -13.89 -16.57
CA ALA A 251 -8.94 -14.58 -16.45
C ALA A 251 -10.07 -13.87 -17.21
N LYS A 252 -10.11 -12.53 -17.16
CA LYS A 252 -11.08 -11.71 -17.88
C LYS A 252 -10.87 -11.77 -19.40
N GLU A 253 -9.62 -11.72 -19.86
CA GLU A 253 -9.28 -11.85 -21.28
C GLU A 253 -9.65 -13.22 -21.85
N ASP A 254 -9.27 -14.30 -21.16
CA ASP A 254 -9.57 -15.68 -21.56
C ASP A 254 -11.08 -15.95 -21.64
N ARG A 255 -11.88 -15.15 -20.92
CA ARG A 255 -13.33 -15.28 -20.82
C ARG A 255 -14.09 -14.15 -21.52
N ALA A 256 -13.42 -13.30 -22.29
CA ALA A 256 -14.04 -12.12 -22.92
C ALA A 256 -15.14 -12.48 -23.94
N GLY A 257 -15.17 -13.72 -24.44
CA GLY A 257 -16.23 -14.22 -25.32
C GLY A 257 -17.46 -14.76 -24.60
N ASN A 258 -17.51 -14.69 -23.27
CA ASN A 258 -18.67 -15.08 -22.48
C ASN A 258 -19.51 -13.84 -22.13
N ASP A 259 -20.76 -13.81 -22.60
CA ASP A 259 -21.68 -12.68 -22.43
C ASP A 259 -22.14 -12.51 -20.98
N ASP A 260 -22.01 -13.52 -20.13
CA ASP A 260 -22.42 -13.47 -18.73
C ASP A 260 -21.33 -12.86 -17.82
N PRO A 261 -21.55 -11.66 -17.23
CA PRO A 261 -20.54 -10.96 -16.42
C PRO A 261 -20.07 -11.73 -15.19
N GLU A 262 -20.93 -12.60 -14.64
CA GLU A 262 -20.61 -13.48 -13.51
C GLU A 262 -19.48 -14.47 -13.82
N TYR A 263 -19.31 -14.85 -15.09
CA TYR A 263 -18.25 -15.73 -15.53
C TYR A 263 -17.08 -14.96 -16.14
N SER A 264 -17.36 -13.92 -16.95
CA SER A 264 -16.33 -13.16 -17.65
C SER A 264 -15.61 -12.12 -16.80
N PHE A 265 -16.14 -11.78 -15.62
CA PHE A 265 -15.69 -10.63 -14.83
C PHE A 265 -15.74 -9.31 -15.62
N GLY A 266 -16.64 -9.22 -16.62
CA GLY A 266 -16.84 -8.02 -17.44
C GLY A 266 -17.11 -6.77 -16.59
N ASN A 267 -17.84 -6.95 -15.48
CA ASN A 267 -18.21 -5.93 -14.51
C ASN A 267 -17.17 -5.66 -13.40
N VAL A 268 -16.00 -6.31 -13.42
CA VAL A 268 -14.93 -6.06 -12.46
C VAL A 268 -13.98 -4.96 -12.98
N THR A 269 -13.69 -3.98 -12.12
CA THR A 269 -12.71 -2.92 -12.36
C THR A 269 -11.59 -2.98 -11.32
N PHE A 270 -10.34 -3.00 -11.80
CA PHE A 270 -9.18 -3.10 -10.93
C PHE A 270 -8.79 -1.75 -10.32
N ILE A 271 -8.55 -1.74 -9.02
CA ILE A 271 -7.95 -0.62 -8.31
C ILE A 271 -6.48 -0.94 -8.05
N ILE A 272 -5.61 0.00 -8.41
CA ILE A 272 -4.19 -0.08 -8.12
C ILE A 272 -3.98 -0.01 -6.61
N GLY A 273 -3.36 -1.05 -6.04
CA GLY A 273 -2.94 -1.05 -4.64
C GLY A 273 -1.82 -0.04 -4.40
N LEU A 274 -2.17 1.17 -3.94
CA LEU A 274 -1.23 2.28 -3.74
C LEU A 274 -0.01 1.90 -2.89
N PHE A 275 -0.19 1.03 -1.89
CA PHE A 275 0.91 0.52 -1.07
C PHE A 275 1.94 -0.25 -1.91
N HIS A 276 1.49 -1.18 -2.77
CA HIS A 276 2.37 -1.93 -3.67
C HIS A 276 3.02 -1.01 -4.70
N THR A 277 2.31 0.00 -5.21
CA THR A 277 2.88 1.02 -6.09
C THR A 277 4.02 1.77 -5.40
N VAL A 278 3.83 2.17 -4.14
CA VAL A 278 4.88 2.84 -3.35
C VAL A 278 6.05 1.88 -3.08
N MET A 279 5.80 0.61 -2.79
CA MET A 279 6.85 -0.40 -2.64
C MET A 279 7.69 -0.58 -3.91
N ALA A 280 7.02 -0.71 -5.06
CA ALA A 280 7.67 -0.83 -6.36
C ALA A 280 8.49 0.43 -6.68
N ALA A 281 7.91 1.62 -6.45
CA ALA A 281 8.59 2.90 -6.65
C ALA A 281 9.84 3.01 -5.76
N VAL A 282 9.73 2.75 -4.46
CA VAL A 282 10.87 2.76 -3.52
C VAL A 282 11.97 1.79 -3.96
N THR A 283 11.59 0.59 -4.41
CA THR A 283 12.54 -0.41 -4.90
C THR A 283 13.25 0.07 -6.17
N GLY A 284 12.49 0.59 -7.13
CA GLY A 284 13.04 1.17 -8.37
C GLY A 284 13.96 2.36 -8.10
N PHE A 285 13.55 3.31 -7.26
CA PHE A 285 14.36 4.45 -6.84
C PHE A 285 15.66 3.99 -6.18
N LEU A 286 15.59 3.00 -5.30
CA LEU A 286 16.78 2.47 -4.66
C LEU A 286 17.73 1.86 -5.70
N ILE A 287 17.24 1.00 -6.59
CA ILE A 287 18.07 0.36 -7.63
C ILE A 287 18.75 1.42 -8.52
N LEU A 288 17.99 2.42 -8.97
CA LEU A 288 18.48 3.47 -9.86
C LEU A 288 19.55 4.36 -9.19
N HIS A 289 19.35 4.71 -7.91
CA HIS A 289 20.19 5.69 -7.22
C HIS A 289 21.15 5.08 -6.19
N PHE A 290 21.21 3.76 -6.03
CA PHE A 290 22.14 3.14 -5.08
C PHE A 290 23.59 3.46 -5.42
N GLY A 291 23.91 3.52 -6.71
CA GLY A 291 25.29 3.66 -7.18
C GLY A 291 26.05 2.34 -7.11
N ARG A 292 27.28 2.35 -7.64
CA ARG A 292 28.15 1.17 -7.67
C ARG A 292 28.74 0.94 -6.28
N THR A 293 28.65 -0.28 -5.75
CA THR A 293 29.24 -0.64 -4.46
C THR A 293 30.77 -0.56 -4.46
N THR A 294 31.42 -0.73 -5.62
CA THR A 294 32.87 -0.67 -5.78
C THR A 294 33.41 0.75 -5.94
N ALA A 295 32.60 1.69 -6.46
CA ALA A 295 32.96 3.10 -6.61
C ALA A 295 32.27 4.01 -5.56
N GLY A 296 31.35 3.45 -4.77
CA GLY A 296 30.41 4.18 -3.93
C GLY A 296 31.01 4.83 -2.69
N ALA A 297 32.29 4.57 -2.38
CA ALA A 297 33.00 5.33 -1.35
C ALA A 297 33.26 6.79 -1.78
N TYR A 298 33.21 7.10 -3.08
CA TYR A 298 33.61 8.39 -3.64
C TYR A 298 32.47 9.15 -4.33
N ASN A 299 31.25 8.60 -4.38
CA ASN A 299 30.10 9.29 -4.97
C ASN A 299 29.14 9.79 -3.88
N PRO A 300 29.26 11.05 -3.41
CA PRO A 300 28.35 11.64 -2.43
C PRO A 300 26.91 11.75 -2.96
N GLY A 301 26.73 11.66 -4.28
CA GLY A 301 25.44 11.60 -4.96
C GLY A 301 24.71 10.25 -4.86
N SER A 302 25.32 9.20 -4.31
CA SER A 302 24.75 7.84 -4.29
C SER A 302 24.10 7.46 -2.95
N LEU A 303 23.04 6.63 -2.98
CA LEU A 303 22.43 6.12 -1.74
C LEU A 303 23.35 5.14 -1.02
N HIS A 304 24.26 4.45 -1.72
CA HIS A 304 25.27 3.60 -1.08
C HIS A 304 26.20 4.42 -0.19
N PHE A 305 26.66 5.58 -0.66
CA PHE A 305 27.49 6.49 0.13
C PHE A 305 26.76 6.93 1.40
N HIS A 306 25.51 7.37 1.27
CA HIS A 306 24.69 7.73 2.43
C HIS A 306 24.43 6.56 3.37
N ASN A 307 24.21 5.35 2.86
CA ASN A 307 24.03 4.16 3.70
C ASN A 307 25.28 3.86 4.54
N ARG A 308 26.48 4.07 3.97
CA ARG A 308 27.74 3.93 4.69
C ARG A 308 27.97 5.05 5.70
N LEU A 309 27.69 6.30 5.32
CA LEU A 309 27.81 7.46 6.22
C LEU A 309 26.92 7.32 7.46
N LEU A 310 25.74 6.71 7.30
CA LEU A 310 24.80 6.41 8.39
C LEU A 310 25.12 5.11 9.13
N GLU A 311 26.25 4.45 8.82
CA GLU A 311 26.70 3.20 9.45
C GLU A 311 25.65 2.07 9.43
N ARG A 312 24.82 2.03 8.38
CA ARG A 312 23.77 1.02 8.23
C ARG A 312 24.32 -0.29 7.70
N LYS A 313 23.58 -1.37 7.97
CA LYS A 313 23.86 -2.68 7.37
C LYS A 313 23.95 -2.57 5.84
N PRO A 314 24.91 -3.25 5.19
CA PRO A 314 24.99 -3.27 3.73
C PRO A 314 23.68 -3.76 3.11
N ILE A 315 23.22 -3.07 2.07
CA ILE A 315 22.04 -3.46 1.29
C ILE A 315 22.51 -4.20 0.04
N ALA A 316 22.03 -5.42 -0.15
CA ALA A 316 22.24 -6.20 -1.37
C ALA A 316 21.08 -5.93 -2.34
N ILE A 317 21.38 -5.32 -3.49
CA ILE A 317 20.36 -4.92 -4.48
C ILE A 317 19.77 -6.14 -5.23
N ASN A 318 20.51 -7.25 -5.28
CA ASN A 318 20.12 -8.47 -5.99
C ASN A 318 19.22 -9.41 -5.17
N SER A 319 18.79 -8.99 -3.98
CA SER A 319 17.89 -9.74 -3.10
C SER A 319 16.66 -8.89 -2.75
N PRO A 320 15.54 -9.49 -2.29
CA PRO A 320 14.41 -8.73 -1.78
C PRO A 320 14.85 -7.71 -0.72
N ILE A 321 14.57 -6.44 -0.97
CA ILE A 321 15.01 -5.34 -0.10
C ILE A 321 13.87 -5.00 0.87
N PRO A 322 14.12 -4.97 2.19
CA PRO A 322 13.10 -4.55 3.14
C PRO A 322 12.61 -3.13 2.82
N PHE A 323 11.32 -2.99 2.49
CA PHE A 323 10.69 -1.73 2.07
C PHE A 323 11.01 -0.56 3.01
N THR A 324 10.85 -0.77 4.33
CA THR A 324 11.08 0.27 5.34
C THR A 324 12.53 0.76 5.34
N VAL A 325 13.50 -0.13 5.14
CA VAL A 325 14.93 0.21 5.11
C VAL A 325 15.24 1.05 3.87
N ALA A 326 14.76 0.61 2.71
CA ALA A 326 14.93 1.32 1.44
C ALA A 326 14.28 2.71 1.49
N LYS A 327 13.00 2.78 1.88
CA LYS A 327 12.25 4.04 2.00
C LYS A 327 12.95 5.02 2.94
N ASN A 328 13.36 4.56 4.11
CA ASN A 328 13.99 5.44 5.10
C ASN A 328 15.35 5.99 4.60
N LEU A 329 16.16 5.18 3.92
CA LEU A 329 17.42 5.65 3.32
C LEU A 329 17.17 6.74 2.26
N ILE A 330 16.20 6.50 1.36
CA ILE A 330 15.81 7.48 0.33
C ILE A 330 15.34 8.78 0.98
N GLN A 331 14.48 8.71 2.00
CA GLN A 331 13.94 9.87 2.68
C GLN A 331 15.02 10.71 3.38
N VAL A 332 15.91 10.06 4.15
CA VAL A 332 17.01 10.77 4.84
C VAL A 332 17.94 11.42 3.81
N SER A 333 18.26 10.72 2.73
CA SER A 333 19.05 11.23 1.62
C SER A 333 18.42 12.47 0.97
N LEU A 334 17.13 12.39 0.64
CA LEU A 334 16.37 13.48 0.03
C LEU A 334 16.34 14.70 0.95
N LEU A 335 15.99 14.49 2.22
CA LEU A 335 15.90 15.55 3.23
C LEU A 335 17.25 16.27 3.38
N ALA A 336 18.34 15.53 3.57
CA ALA A 336 19.67 16.12 3.73
C ALA A 336 20.07 16.99 2.53
N ARG A 337 19.72 16.55 1.32
CA ARG A 337 19.99 17.31 0.09
C ARG A 337 19.13 18.56 -0.03
N VAL A 338 17.84 18.47 0.28
CA VAL A 338 16.95 19.64 0.27
C VAL A 338 17.45 20.70 1.25
N LEU A 339 17.81 20.30 2.47
CA LEU A 339 18.37 21.21 3.47
C LEU A 339 19.72 21.79 3.01
N HIS A 340 20.58 20.99 2.40
CA HIS A 340 21.84 21.51 1.87
C HIS A 340 21.63 22.48 0.70
N CYS A 341 20.73 22.18 -0.23
CA CYS A 341 20.39 23.10 -1.32
C CYS A 341 19.80 24.40 -0.77
N LEU A 342 19.02 24.34 0.32
CA LEU A 342 18.53 25.52 1.01
C LEU A 342 19.67 26.40 1.54
N THR A 343 20.72 25.80 2.13
CA THR A 343 21.91 26.55 2.56
C THR A 343 22.64 27.20 1.38
N LEU A 344 22.69 26.52 0.22
CA LEU A 344 23.34 27.07 -0.98
C LEU A 344 22.59 28.27 -1.56
N VAL A 345 21.26 28.17 -1.73
CA VAL A 345 20.46 29.25 -2.33
C VAL A 345 20.35 30.47 -1.42
N SER A 346 20.35 30.25 -0.10
CA SER A 346 20.29 31.34 0.90
C SER A 346 21.65 31.95 1.21
N GLY A 347 22.76 31.33 0.75
CA GLY A 347 24.12 31.73 1.09
C GLY A 347 24.50 31.50 2.56
N CYS A 348 23.66 30.80 3.34
CA CYS A 348 23.94 30.44 4.73
C CYS A 348 24.86 29.21 4.78
N THR A 349 25.70 29.11 5.81
CA THR A 349 26.58 27.95 5.99
C THR A 349 25.85 26.78 6.64
N THR A 350 24.87 27.09 7.51
CA THR A 350 24.10 26.10 8.26
C THR A 350 22.62 26.43 8.27
N ILE A 351 21.78 25.43 8.57
CA ILE A 351 20.34 25.65 8.78
C ILE A 351 20.08 26.56 9.99
N GLY A 352 20.93 26.51 11.03
CA GLY A 352 20.81 27.41 12.17
C GLY A 352 21.00 28.88 11.76
N GLU A 353 22.01 29.17 10.94
CA GLU A 353 22.21 30.51 10.36
C GLU A 353 21.01 30.94 9.50
N TYR A 354 20.45 30.02 8.72
CA TYR A 354 19.27 30.31 7.91
C TYR A 354 18.05 30.67 8.75
N VAL A 355 17.81 29.96 9.86
CA VAL A 355 16.74 30.30 10.82
C VAL A 355 16.96 31.68 11.44
N MET A 356 18.19 32.02 11.81
CA MET A 356 18.52 33.36 12.30
C MET A 356 18.27 34.43 11.25
N TYR A 357 18.67 34.18 10.00
CA TYR A 357 18.40 35.07 8.88
C TYR A 357 16.89 35.33 8.74
N LEU A 358 16.07 34.28 8.69
CA LEU A 358 14.60 34.44 8.64
C LEU A 358 14.06 35.27 9.81
N THR A 359 14.58 35.05 11.02
CA THR A 359 14.17 35.81 12.22
C THR A 359 14.54 37.30 12.13
N THR A 360 15.66 37.64 11.48
CA THR A 360 16.05 39.05 11.28
C THR A 360 15.10 39.80 10.33
N LEU A 361 14.52 39.10 9.35
CA LEU A 361 13.56 39.69 8.41
C LEU A 361 12.26 40.14 9.10
N ASP A 362 11.82 39.39 10.12
CA ASP A 362 10.62 39.68 10.88
C ASP A 362 10.88 40.75 11.97
N THR A 363 12.07 40.75 12.58
CA THR A 363 12.43 41.72 13.64
C THR A 363 12.76 43.13 13.14
N ALA A 364 13.08 43.30 11.84
CA ALA A 364 13.34 44.60 11.22
C ALA A 364 12.14 45.58 11.19
N GLN A 365 11.00 45.24 11.83
CA GLN A 365 9.84 46.12 12.01
C GLN A 365 9.71 46.80 13.39
N GLY A 366 10.70 46.69 14.28
CA GLY A 366 10.72 47.52 15.49
C GLY A 366 9.74 47.09 16.59
N ILE A 367 9.56 45.78 16.78
CA ILE A 367 8.94 45.22 17.98
C ILE A 367 10.06 44.59 18.81
N GLY A 368 10.28 45.11 20.02
CA GLY A 368 11.40 44.73 20.87
C GLY A 368 11.42 43.24 21.18
N GLN A 369 12.62 42.64 21.05
CA GLN A 369 13.17 41.43 21.71
C GLN A 369 12.26 40.24 22.11
N GLN A 370 11.06 40.10 21.56
CA GLN A 370 10.21 38.92 21.76
C GLN A 370 10.04 38.17 20.44
N MET A 371 10.22 36.85 20.51
CA MET A 371 9.99 35.93 19.39
C MET A 371 8.60 36.19 18.78
N PRO A 372 8.48 36.28 17.45
CA PRO A 372 7.20 36.50 16.78
C PRO A 372 6.24 35.33 17.09
N ASN A 373 5.19 35.65 17.85
CA ASN A 373 4.22 34.70 18.41
C ASN A 373 2.90 34.65 17.61
N THR A 374 2.73 35.45 16.56
CA THR A 374 1.54 35.42 15.70
C THR A 374 1.87 35.09 14.25
N THR A 375 0.89 34.57 13.52
CA THR A 375 0.97 34.28 12.08
C THR A 375 1.19 35.55 11.23
N GLN A 376 0.76 36.72 11.71
CA GLN A 376 1.00 38.00 11.05
C GLN A 376 2.46 38.46 11.15
N ASP A 377 3.16 38.08 12.21
CA ASP A 377 4.55 38.50 12.46
C ASP A 377 5.58 37.79 11.54
N ARG A 378 5.16 36.77 10.78
CA ARG A 378 6.05 35.90 9.98
C ARG A 378 5.84 35.98 8.47
N GLU A 379 5.14 37.01 7.99
CA GLU A 379 4.79 37.11 6.57
C GLU A 379 6.05 37.29 5.69
N ARG A 380 7.02 38.08 6.14
CA ARG A 380 8.25 38.37 5.38
C ARG A 380 9.16 37.15 5.31
N SER A 381 9.45 36.57 6.46
CA SER A 381 10.24 35.34 6.53
C SER A 381 9.58 34.18 5.78
N TRP A 382 8.25 34.07 5.81
CA TRP A 382 7.52 33.09 5.00
C TRP A 382 7.68 33.34 3.50
N LYS A 383 7.50 34.58 3.03
CA LYS A 383 7.73 34.94 1.61
C LYS A 383 9.17 34.61 1.18
N GLN A 384 10.14 34.88 2.03
CA GLN A 384 11.54 34.53 1.76
C GLN A 384 11.72 33.00 1.69
N LEU A 385 11.18 32.25 2.64
CA LEU A 385 11.24 30.79 2.64
C LEU A 385 10.60 30.18 1.38
N VAL A 386 9.48 30.72 0.93
CA VAL A 386 8.82 30.32 -0.33
C VAL A 386 9.71 30.64 -1.54
N ALA A 387 10.35 31.81 -1.58
CA ALA A 387 11.28 32.18 -2.66
C ALA A 387 12.52 31.28 -2.70
N ASP A 388 13.08 30.94 -1.53
CA ASP A 388 14.24 30.05 -1.44
C ASP A 388 13.87 28.63 -1.87
N ALA A 389 12.74 28.09 -1.40
CA ALA A 389 12.23 26.78 -1.84
C ALA A 389 11.95 26.74 -3.35
N THR A 390 11.44 27.84 -3.91
CA THR A 390 11.24 28.00 -5.36
C THR A 390 12.57 27.94 -6.09
N THR A 391 13.58 28.64 -5.58
CA THR A 391 14.94 28.63 -6.16
C THR A 391 15.59 27.26 -6.06
N VAL A 392 15.40 26.52 -4.96
CA VAL A 392 15.86 25.12 -4.85
C VAL A 392 15.24 24.26 -5.94
N TYR A 393 13.93 24.38 -6.18
CA TYR A 393 13.28 23.64 -7.25
C TYR A 393 13.82 24.01 -8.64
N ASP A 394 13.91 25.31 -8.92
CA ASP A 394 14.30 25.84 -10.22
C ASP A 394 15.79 25.60 -10.55
N GLN A 395 16.66 25.44 -9.56
CA GLN A 395 18.10 25.21 -9.77
C GLN A 395 18.55 23.76 -9.60
N TYR A 396 17.83 22.93 -8.83
CA TYR A 396 18.35 21.61 -8.46
C TYR A 396 17.37 20.46 -8.64
N ALA A 397 16.06 20.71 -8.79
CA ALA A 397 15.06 19.64 -8.77
C ALA A 397 14.20 19.51 -10.03
N ASN A 398 14.10 20.53 -10.88
CA ASN A 398 13.34 20.39 -12.13
C ASN A 398 14.09 19.55 -13.18
N SER A 399 13.32 18.85 -14.02
CA SER A 399 13.83 17.89 -15.00
C SER A 399 14.83 18.50 -15.99
N GLN A 400 14.56 19.71 -16.50
CA GLN A 400 15.46 20.39 -17.44
C GLN A 400 16.84 20.67 -16.82
N THR A 401 16.86 21.01 -15.53
CA THR A 401 18.12 21.28 -14.83
C THR A 401 18.86 19.99 -14.51
N VAL A 402 18.15 18.93 -14.10
CA VAL A 402 18.75 17.61 -13.90
C VAL A 402 19.37 17.09 -15.19
N GLU A 403 18.67 17.20 -16.34
CA GLU A 403 19.22 16.80 -17.64
C GLU A 403 20.49 17.58 -17.99
N LYS A 404 20.48 18.90 -17.81
CA LYS A 404 21.67 19.74 -18.02
C LYS A 404 22.83 19.33 -17.11
N LEU A 405 22.57 19.12 -15.82
CA LEU A 405 23.58 18.69 -14.84
C LEU A 405 24.13 17.29 -15.13
N CYS A 406 23.32 16.39 -15.70
CA CYS A 406 23.78 15.06 -16.11
C CYS A 406 24.59 15.09 -17.42
N SER A 407 24.38 16.10 -18.26
CA SER A 407 25.09 16.27 -19.54
C SER A 407 26.41 17.04 -19.43
N ALA A 408 26.62 17.73 -18.31
CA ALA A 408 27.86 18.43 -17.96
C ALA A 408 28.81 17.49 -17.21
#